data_AF-A0A5J4UCL7-F1
#
_entry.id   AF-A0A5J4UCL7-F1
#
_cell.length_a   1.000
_cell.length_b   1.000
_cell.length_c   1.000
_cell.angle_alpha   90.00
_cell.angle_beta   90.00
_cell.angle_gamma   90.00
#
_symmetry.space_group_name_H-M   'P 1'
#
loop_
_entity.id
_entity.type
_entity.pdbx_description
1 polymer ?
#
loop_
_entity_poly.entity_id
_entity_poly.type
_entity_poly.pdbx_seq_one_letter_code
_entity_poly.pdbx_strand_id
1 'polypeptide(L)'
;MAAYTENVEERKDTFYLETLALPGEINSIVIGRFFSRNIETLILAKSTFLSIFHNNNEEDSFDFVDHICVYKEVYSLCTSVQPHSLDCLFVLSIGGEWLLLQWNKTRFFPLATGSILKSIQPLMKTPEQHRFRLDPV
;
A
#
# COMPACT_ATOMS: atom_id res chain seq x y z
N MET A 1 31.40 41.57 1.62
CA MET A 1 30.07 40.94 1.67
C MET A 1 30.25 39.51 1.20
N ALA A 2 30.32 38.56 2.13
CA ALA A 2 30.32 37.14 1.79
C ALA A 2 28.87 36.75 1.48
N ALA A 3 28.61 36.35 0.24
CA ALA A 3 27.33 35.78 -0.14
C ALA A 3 27.22 34.41 0.52
N TYR A 4 26.31 34.28 1.48
CA TYR A 4 25.83 32.98 1.92
C TYR A 4 25.01 32.40 0.78
N THR A 5 25.63 31.55 -0.02
CA THR A 5 24.88 30.66 -0.91
C THR A 5 24.25 29.62 0.00
N GLU A 6 22.98 29.82 0.38
CA GLU A 6 22.18 28.73 0.92
C GLU A 6 22.09 27.67 -0.17
N ASN A 7 22.86 26.58 -0.01
CA ASN A 7 22.59 25.32 -0.70
C ASN A 7 21.27 24.81 -0.15
N VAL A 8 20.17 25.34 -0.67
CA VAL A 8 18.87 24.69 -0.59
C VAL A 8 19.01 23.50 -1.53
N GLU A 9 19.44 22.36 -1.00
CA GLU A 9 19.26 21.08 -1.69
C GLU A 9 17.79 21.04 -2.12
N GLU A 10 17.53 21.11 -3.42
CA GLU A 10 16.20 20.99 -3.98
C GLU A 10 15.65 19.63 -3.56
N ARG A 11 14.83 19.64 -2.51
CA ARG A 11 14.10 18.47 -2.07
C ARG A 11 13.14 18.11 -3.20
N LYS A 12 13.52 17.14 -4.03
CA LYS A 12 12.66 16.57 -5.06
C LYS A 12 11.56 15.75 -4.38
N ASP A 13 10.52 16.44 -3.92
CA ASP A 13 9.30 15.82 -3.42
C ASP A 13 8.39 15.29 -4.56
N THR A 14 8.94 15.15 -5.78
CA THR A 14 8.17 14.82 -7.00
C THR A 14 8.82 13.67 -7.76
N PHE A 15 8.07 12.59 -7.95
CA PHE A 15 8.48 11.40 -8.70
C PHE A 15 7.53 11.15 -9.87
N TYR A 16 8.08 10.81 -11.03
CA TYR A 16 7.30 10.50 -12.22
C TYR A 16 7.05 8.99 -12.31
N LEU A 17 5.80 8.58 -12.10
CA LEU A 17 5.39 7.16 -12.17
C LEU A 17 5.38 6.59 -13.59
N GLU A 18 5.47 7.46 -14.62
CA GLU A 18 5.50 7.07 -16.04
C GLU A 18 6.69 6.17 -16.38
N THR A 19 7.76 6.21 -15.59
CA THR A 19 8.93 5.32 -15.73
C THR A 19 8.68 3.93 -15.16
N LEU A 20 7.65 3.75 -14.33
CA LEU A 20 7.38 2.52 -13.57
C LEU A 20 6.20 1.72 -14.12
N ALA A 21 5.27 2.33 -14.85
CA ALA A 21 4.09 1.67 -15.41
C ALA A 21 3.47 2.46 -16.58
N LEU A 22 2.68 1.77 -17.42
CA LEU A 22 1.85 2.46 -18.41
C LEU A 22 0.68 3.19 -17.73
N PRO A 23 0.20 4.31 -18.29
CA PRO A 23 -0.97 5.00 -17.77
C PRO A 23 -2.18 4.07 -17.64
N GLY A 24 -2.81 4.05 -16.48
CA GLY A 24 -3.97 3.21 -16.17
C GLY A 24 -3.64 1.80 -15.65
N GLU A 25 -2.37 1.39 -15.60
CA GLU A 25 -2.00 0.09 -15.02
C GLU A 25 -1.99 0.09 -13.50
N ILE A 26 -1.74 1.23 -12.86
CA ILE A 26 -1.58 1.29 -11.40
C ILE A 26 -2.95 1.51 -10.73
N ASN A 27 -3.41 0.51 -10.00
CA ASN A 27 -4.66 0.58 -9.24
C ASN A 27 -4.44 1.21 -7.85
N SER A 28 -3.28 0.95 -7.24
CA SER A 28 -2.99 1.40 -5.88
C SER A 28 -1.48 1.44 -5.64
N ILE A 29 -1.04 2.29 -4.71
CA ILE A 29 0.36 2.52 -4.39
C ILE A 29 0.51 2.59 -2.88
N VAL A 30 1.57 1.98 -2.36
CA VAL A 30 1.99 2.16 -0.97
C VAL A 30 3.49 2.32 -0.85
N ILE A 31 3.89 3.08 0.16
CA ILE A 31 5.28 3.25 0.57
C ILE A 31 5.40 2.79 2.01
N GLY A 32 6.48 2.08 2.31
CA GLY A 32 6.74 1.58 3.66
C GLY A 32 8.02 0.77 3.75
N ARG A 33 8.35 0.36 4.97
CA ARG A 33 9.55 -0.44 5.28
C ARG A 33 9.16 -1.91 5.40
N PHE A 34 8.78 -2.49 4.26
CA PHE A 34 8.23 -3.84 4.20
C PHE A 34 9.30 -4.92 4.27
N PHE A 35 10.46 -4.72 3.64
CA PHE A 35 11.51 -5.75 3.50
C PHE A 35 12.68 -5.53 4.47
N SER A 36 13.03 -4.26 4.70
CA SER A 36 14.09 -3.82 5.60
C SER A 36 13.65 -2.56 6.33
N ARG A 37 14.04 -2.41 7.60
CA ARG A 37 13.76 -1.18 8.38
C ARG A 37 14.57 0.03 7.93
N ASN A 38 15.60 -0.19 7.11
CA ASN A 38 16.52 0.86 6.67
C ASN A 38 16.25 1.34 5.24
N ILE A 39 15.43 0.60 4.48
CA ILE A 39 15.16 0.87 3.07
C ILE A 39 13.67 1.06 2.91
N GLU A 40 13.26 2.21 2.38
CA GLU A 40 11.88 2.44 2.00
C GLU A 40 11.58 1.74 0.70
N THR A 41 10.40 1.14 0.63
CA THR A 41 9.96 0.34 -0.50
C THR A 41 8.67 0.89 -1.03
N LEU A 42 8.63 1.10 -2.34
CA LEU A 42 7.45 1.45 -3.11
C LEU A 42 6.84 0.17 -3.67
N ILE A 43 5.57 -0.08 -3.41
CA ILE A 43 4.82 -1.20 -3.97
C ILE A 43 3.68 -0.65 -4.81
N LEU A 44 3.64 -1.04 -6.08
CA LEU A 44 2.60 -0.70 -7.03
C LEU A 44 1.70 -1.93 -7.27
N ALA A 45 0.40 -1.79 -7.04
CA ALA A 45 -0.58 -2.76 -7.49
C ALA A 45 -0.94 -2.51 -8.96
N LYS A 46 -0.71 -3.51 -9.81
CA LYS A 46 -1.08 -3.54 -11.23
C LYS A 46 -2.01 -4.71 -11.49
N SER A 47 -3.32 -4.51 -11.29
CA SER A 47 -4.37 -5.52 -11.25
C SER A 47 -4.01 -6.76 -10.40
N THR A 48 -3.41 -7.78 -11.02
CA THR A 48 -3.06 -9.06 -10.38
C THR A 48 -1.57 -9.18 -10.03
N PHE A 49 -0.80 -8.09 -10.09
CA PHE A 49 0.62 -8.09 -9.77
C PHE A 49 0.97 -6.98 -8.77
N LEU A 50 1.92 -7.26 -7.89
CA LEU A 50 2.59 -6.27 -7.05
C LEU A 50 3.99 -6.05 -7.60
N SER A 51 4.29 -4.83 -8.03
CA SER A 51 5.62 -4.42 -8.48
C SER A 51 6.34 -3.76 -7.32
N ILE A 52 7.53 -4.24 -6.97
CA ILE A 52 8.28 -3.80 -5.79
C ILE A 52 9.52 -3.06 -6.23
N PHE A 53 9.73 -1.89 -5.64
CA PHE A 53 10.90 -1.06 -5.88
C PHE A 53 11.51 -0.58 -4.57
N HIS A 54 12.83 -0.68 -4.42
CA HIS A 54 13.54 -0.09 -3.29
C HIS A 54 13.95 1.33 -3.61
N ASN A 55 13.77 2.23 -2.65
CA ASN A 55 14.30 3.58 -2.74
C ASN A 55 15.83 3.53 -2.61
N ASN A 56 16.52 4.07 -3.61
CA ASN A 56 17.96 4.28 -3.61
C ASN A 56 18.23 5.76 -3.37
N ASN A 57 18.54 6.08 -2.11
CA ASN A 57 18.82 7.46 -1.69
C ASN A 57 20.13 8.03 -2.28
N GLU A 58 21.05 7.18 -2.75
CA GLU A 58 22.33 7.64 -3.31
C GLU A 58 22.16 8.14 -4.75
N GLU A 59 21.34 7.44 -5.53
CA GLU A 59 21.09 7.75 -6.95
C GLU A 59 19.78 8.52 -7.18
N ASP A 60 19.04 8.85 -6.12
CA ASP A 60 17.70 9.49 -6.17
C ASP A 60 16.75 8.73 -7.12
N SER A 61 16.75 7.40 -6.98
CA SER A 61 16.10 6.48 -7.92
C SER A 61 15.35 5.35 -7.19
N PHE A 62 14.51 4.63 -7.93
CA PHE A 62 13.81 3.44 -7.43
C PHE A 62 14.30 2.21 -8.19
N ASP A 63 15.00 1.33 -7.48
CA ASP A 63 15.54 0.10 -8.04
C ASP A 63 14.46 -0.98 -8.05
N PHE A 64 14.21 -1.56 -9.22
CA PHE A 64 13.28 -2.68 -9.36
C PHE A 64 13.80 -3.91 -8.59
N VAL A 65 12.91 -4.50 -7.78
CA VAL A 65 13.23 -5.67 -6.96
C VAL A 65 12.55 -6.91 -7.51
N ASP A 66 11.22 -6.89 -7.61
CA ASP A 66 10.44 -8.07 -7.98
C ASP A 66 9.01 -7.75 -8.43
N HIS A 67 8.39 -8.71 -9.12
CA HIS A 67 6.96 -8.78 -9.40
C HIS A 67 6.33 -9.99 -8.71
N ILE A 68 5.46 -9.73 -7.73
CA ILE A 68 4.71 -10.78 -7.05
C ILE A 68 3.33 -10.92 -7.68
N CYS A 69 3.04 -12.12 -8.20
CA CYS A 69 1.71 -12.46 -8.70
C CYS A 69 0.72 -12.59 -7.53
N VAL A 70 -0.43 -11.94 -7.65
CA VAL A 70 -1.57 -12.08 -6.75
C VAL A 70 -2.71 -12.74 -7.53
N TYR A 71 -3.25 -13.83 -6.99
CA TYR A 71 -4.30 -14.61 -7.66
C TYR A 71 -5.64 -13.87 -7.85
N LYS A 72 -5.80 -12.70 -7.22
CA LYS A 72 -7.01 -11.89 -7.25
C LYS A 72 -6.62 -10.45 -7.55
N GLU A 73 -7.48 -9.77 -8.30
CA GLU A 73 -7.29 -8.36 -8.61
C GLU A 73 -7.34 -7.51 -7.35
N VAL A 74 -6.31 -6.68 -7.19
CA VAL A 74 -6.13 -5.79 -6.05
C VAL A 74 -6.95 -4.53 -6.28
N TYR A 75 -7.84 -4.25 -5.33
CA TYR A 75 -8.59 -3.00 -5.28
C TYR A 75 -7.81 -1.89 -4.58
N SER A 76 -7.19 -2.20 -3.44
CA SER A 76 -6.44 -1.21 -2.67
C SER A 76 -5.33 -1.84 -1.84
N LEU A 77 -4.24 -1.11 -1.67
CA LEU A 77 -3.13 -1.40 -0.78
C LEU A 77 -3.11 -0.36 0.35
N CYS A 78 -2.76 -0.78 1.55
CA CYS A 78 -2.48 0.13 2.67
C CYS A 78 -1.25 -0.34 3.47
N THR A 79 -0.45 0.62 3.93
CA THR A 79 0.65 0.36 4.87
C THR A 79 0.13 0.37 6.30
N SER A 80 0.46 -0.65 7.08
CA SER A 80 0.27 -0.66 8.54
C SER A 80 1.64 -0.60 9.22
N VAL A 81 1.97 0.59 9.72
CA VAL A 81 3.30 0.90 10.28
C VAL A 81 3.52 0.16 11.59
N GLN A 82 4.68 -0.49 11.73
CA GLN A 82 5.03 -1.25 12.93
C GLN A 82 6.21 -0.60 13.68
N PRO A 83 6.08 -0.23 14.98
CA PRO A 83 7.14 0.51 15.70
C PRO A 83 8.47 -0.23 15.83
N HIS A 84 8.42 -1.55 15.99
CA HIS A 84 9.58 -2.39 16.32
C HIS A 84 9.76 -3.55 15.33
N SER A 85 9.09 -3.51 14.19
CA SER A 85 9.10 -4.57 13.19
C SER A 85 9.12 -3.99 11.77
N LEU A 86 9.01 -4.87 10.78
CA LEU A 86 8.73 -4.49 9.40
C LEU A 86 7.26 -4.08 9.28
N ASP A 87 7.00 -3.12 8.41
CA ASP A 87 5.64 -2.67 8.13
C ASP A 87 4.83 -3.81 7.52
N CYS A 88 3.54 -3.84 7.86
CA CYS A 88 2.62 -4.82 7.31
C CYS A 88 1.93 -4.24 6.07
N LEU A 89 1.79 -5.07 5.04
CA LEU A 89 1.06 -4.76 3.83
C LEU A 89 -0.37 -5.25 3.96
N PHE A 90 -1.33 -4.33 3.96
CA PHE A 90 -2.75 -4.66 3.86
C PHE A 90 -3.17 -4.66 2.39
N VAL A 91 -3.74 -5.76 1.92
CA VAL A 91 -4.20 -5.94 0.55
C VAL A 91 -5.70 -6.19 0.58
N LEU A 92 -6.47 -5.36 -0.12
CA LEU A 92 -7.90 -5.53 -0.33
C LEU A 92 -8.15 -5.91 -1.78
N SER A 93 -8.83 -7.03 -2.02
CA SER A 93 -9.25 -7.45 -3.36
C SER A 93 -10.56 -6.81 -3.78
N ILE A 94 -10.83 -6.79 -5.09
CA ILE A 94 -12.13 -6.36 -5.63
C ILE A 94 -13.32 -7.19 -5.12
N GLY A 95 -13.06 -8.43 -4.67
CA GLY A 95 -14.08 -9.31 -4.08
C GLY A 95 -14.40 -8.99 -2.62
N GLY A 96 -13.80 -7.93 -2.06
CA GLY A 96 -13.97 -7.56 -0.66
C GLY A 96 -13.26 -8.49 0.32
N GLU A 97 -12.35 -9.34 -0.15
CA GLU A 97 -11.47 -10.14 0.69
C GLU A 97 -10.21 -9.35 0.99
N TRP A 98 -9.70 -9.46 2.21
CA TRP A 98 -8.50 -8.76 2.61
C TRP A 98 -7.48 -9.70 3.25
N LEU A 99 -6.22 -9.30 3.13
CA LEU A 99 -5.05 -9.94 3.73
C LEU A 99 -4.21 -8.88 4.43
N LEU A 100 -3.77 -9.19 5.64
CA LEU A 100 -2.70 -8.47 6.31
C LEU A 100 -1.45 -9.32 6.21
N LEU A 101 -0.45 -8.83 5.48
CA LEU A 101 0.77 -9.55 5.16
C LEU A 101 1.97 -8.90 5.86
N GLN A 102 2.94 -9.70 6.26
CA GLN A 102 4.24 -9.21 6.71
C GLN A 102 5.35 -9.96 6.01
N TRP A 103 6.40 -9.26 5.57
CA TRP A 103 7.54 -9.91 4.94
C TRP A 103 8.27 -10.82 5.93
N ASN A 104 8.55 -12.04 5.51
CA ASN A 104 9.35 -12.99 6.28
C ASN A 104 10.42 -13.61 5.39
N LYS A 105 11.62 -13.02 5.42
CA LYS A 105 12.86 -13.41 4.73
C LYS A 105 12.74 -13.55 3.22
N THR A 106 11.92 -14.47 2.74
CA THR A 106 11.77 -14.84 1.32
C THR A 106 10.38 -14.59 0.76
N ARG A 107 9.35 -14.41 1.59
CA ARG A 107 7.97 -14.19 1.12
C ARG A 107 7.11 -13.39 2.09
N PHE A 108 6.03 -12.82 1.57
CA PHE A 108 4.95 -12.30 2.40
C PHE A 108 4.22 -13.44 3.12
N PHE A 109 4.12 -13.33 4.44
CA PHE A 109 3.39 -14.24 5.30
C PHE A 109 2.07 -13.60 5.74
N PRO A 110 0.92 -14.30 5.60
CA PRO A 110 -0.37 -13.76 6.03
C PRO A 110 -0.51 -13.81 7.55
N LEU A 111 -0.58 -12.64 8.18
CA LEU A 111 -0.88 -12.49 9.61
C LEU A 111 -2.38 -12.63 9.88
N ALA A 112 -3.21 -12.08 9.01
CA ALA A 112 -4.66 -12.15 9.12
C ALA A 112 -5.33 -12.11 7.75
N THR A 113 -6.55 -12.63 7.68
CA THR A 113 -7.39 -12.62 6.49
C THR A 113 -8.85 -12.44 6.86
N GLY A 114 -9.64 -11.88 5.97
CA GLY A 114 -11.07 -11.77 6.16
C GLY A 114 -11.82 -11.42 4.88
N SER A 115 -13.13 -11.30 5.00
CA SER A 115 -14.00 -10.88 3.91
C SER A 115 -15.01 -9.88 4.44
N ILE A 116 -14.97 -8.65 3.91
CA ILE A 116 -15.88 -7.56 4.27
C ILE A 116 -17.33 -8.00 4.00
N LEU A 117 -17.60 -8.59 2.83
CA LEU A 117 -18.94 -9.04 2.44
C LEU A 117 -19.52 -10.06 3.43
N LYS A 118 -18.69 -10.99 3.93
CA LYS A 118 -19.13 -11.93 4.97
C LYS A 118 -19.37 -11.22 6.31
N SER A 119 -18.51 -10.26 6.67
CA SER A 119 -18.62 -9.51 7.93
C SER A 119 -19.84 -8.58 7.99
N ILE A 120 -20.29 -8.03 6.85
CA ILE A 120 -21.49 -7.17 6.80
C ILE A 120 -22.79 -7.97 6.70
N GLN A 121 -22.73 -9.26 6.35
CA GLN A 121 -23.93 -10.08 6.16
C GLN A 121 -24.88 -10.08 7.37
N PRO A 122 -24.40 -10.15 8.64
CA PRO A 122 -25.28 -10.04 9.81
C PRO A 122 -25.97 -8.66 9.89
N LEU A 123 -25.28 -7.57 9.57
CA LEU A 123 -25.84 -6.21 9.59
C LEU A 123 -26.93 -6.04 8.53
N MET A 124 -26.78 -6.71 7.38
CA MET A 124 -27.77 -6.68 6.29
C MET A 124 -29.01 -7.53 6.59
N LYS A 125 -28.98 -8.45 7.56
CA LYS A 125 -30.14 -9.31 7.90
C LYS A 125 -31.20 -8.58 8.73
N THR A 126 -30.83 -7.55 9.49
CA THR A 126 -31.74 -6.75 10.31
C THR A 126 -31.57 -5.25 10.05
N PRO A 127 -31.78 -4.78 8.80
CA PRO A 127 -31.48 -3.40 8.42
C PRO A 127 -32.33 -2.38 9.19
N GLU A 128 -33.53 -2.75 9.64
CA GLU A 128 -34.43 -1.85 10.38
C GLU A 128 -33.89 -1.45 11.77
N GLN A 129 -33.10 -2.31 12.43
CA GLN A 129 -32.51 -2.02 13.74
C GLN A 129 -31.35 -1.01 13.66
N HIS A 130 -30.79 -0.83 12.47
CA HIS A 130 -29.63 0.03 12.22
C HIS A 130 -29.97 1.28 11.39
N ARG A 131 -31.26 1.53 11.13
CA ARG A 131 -31.70 2.78 10.50
C ARG A 131 -31.54 3.91 11.51
N PHE A 132 -30.77 4.94 11.14
CA PHE A 132 -30.86 6.24 11.80
C PHE A 132 -32.29 6.78 11.60
N ARG A 133 -33.10 6.77 12.66
CA ARG A 133 -34.36 7.49 12.67
C ARG A 133 -34.04 8.97 12.87
N LEU A 134 -34.30 9.75 11.83
CA LEU A 134 -34.46 11.19 11.96
C LEU A 134 -35.90 11.41 12.41
N ASP A 135 -36.13 11.48 13.72
CA ASP A 135 -37.43 11.91 14.23
C ASP A 135 -37.57 13.41 13.90
N PRO A 136 -38.57 13.82 13.08
CA PRO A 136 -38.81 15.24 12.84
C PRO A 136 -39.33 15.86 14.14
N VAL A 137 -38.64 16.91 14.60
CA VAL A 137 -39.07 17.80 15.69
C VAL A 137 -40.14 18.76 15.20
#